data_AF-A0A009T2M9-F1
#
_entry.id   AF-A0A009T2M9-F1
#
_cell.length_a   1.000
_cell.length_b   1.000
_cell.length_c   1.000
_cell.angle_alpha   90.00
_cell.angle_beta   90.00
_cell.angle_gamma   90.00
#
_symmetry.space_group_name_H-M   'P 1'
#
loop_
_entity.id
_entity.type
_entity.pdbx_description
1 polymer ?
#
loop_
_entity_poly.entity_id
_entity_poly.type
_entity_poly.pdbx_seq_one_letter_code
_entity_poly.pdbx_strand_id
1 'polypeptide(L)' 'MDIIDIKIKDQFDQIHDAKAQLKKNLVEHENEPLKLSQRIEHIIVDNEVILPTTELLFESEQNEKIYRVIEE' A
#
# COMPACT_ATOMS: atom_id res chain seq x y z
N MET A 1 -13.00 -9.20 4.46
CA MET A 1 -11.87 -8.80 3.60
C MET A 1 -11.91 -7.30 3.72
N ASP A 2 -10.95 -6.75 4.46
CA ASP A 2 -10.95 -5.36 4.87
C ASP A 2 -10.17 -4.59 3.82
N ILE A 3 -10.92 -4.02 2.88
CA ILE A 3 -10.41 -3.10 1.87
C ILE A 3 -10.70 -1.70 2.38
N ILE A 4 -9.66 -0.88 2.47
CA ILE A 4 -9.73 0.51 2.89
C ILE A 4 -9.31 1.41 1.74
N ASP A 5 -9.87 2.62 1.69
CA ASP A 5 -9.39 3.66 0.80
C ASP A 5 -8.12 4.29 1.40
N ILE A 6 -7.08 4.43 0.58
CA ILE A 6 -5.79 5.01 0.97
C ILE A 6 -5.34 6.02 -0.08
N LYS A 7 -4.39 6.88 0.32
CA LYS A 7 -3.67 7.73 -0.61
C LYS A 7 -2.25 7.20 -0.80
N ILE A 8 -1.82 7.16 -2.04
CA ILE A 8 -0.46 6.80 -2.42
C ILE A 8 0.19 7.96 -3.16
N LYS A 9 1.51 8.01 -3.11
CA LYS A 9 2.30 9.00 -3.81
C LYS A 9 3.25 8.31 -4.77
N ASP A 10 3.32 8.78 -6.01
CA ASP A 10 4.28 8.25 -6.99
C ASP A 10 5.68 8.89 -6.84
N GLN A 11 6.65 8.40 -7.63
CA GLN A 11 8.02 8.94 -7.64
C GLN A 11 8.15 10.38 -8.17
N PHE A 12 7.07 10.94 -8.73
CA PHE A 12 7.00 12.31 -9.26
C PHE A 12 6.24 13.25 -8.32
N ASP A 13 6.08 12.84 -7.07
CA ASP A 13 5.37 13.56 -6.03
C ASP A 13 3.85 13.74 -6.27
N GLN A 14 3.24 13.01 -7.20
CA GLN A 14 1.79 13.07 -7.44
C GLN A 14 1.05 12.12 -6.51
N ILE A 15 -0.10 12.57 -6.01
CA ILE A 15 -0.96 11.80 -5.10
C ILE A 15 -2.07 11.14 -5.92
N HIS A 16 -2.28 9.85 -5.68
CA HIS A 16 -3.32 9.04 -6.31
C HIS A 16 -4.21 8.41 -5.24
N ASP A 17 -5.50 8.32 -5.54
CA ASP A 17 -6.45 7.57 -4.71
C ASP A 17 -6.34 6.09 -5.07
N ALA A 18 -6.25 5.25 -4.04
CA ALA A 18 -6.08 3.82 -4.19
C ALA A 18 -6.86 3.07 -3.13
N LYS A 19 -7.00 1.76 -3.32
CA LYS A 19 -7.55 0.88 -2.29
C LYS A 19 -6.46 -0.04 -1.79
N ALA A 20 -6.52 -0.43 -0.53
CA ALA A 20 -5.59 -1.39 0.03
C ALA A 20 -6.33 -2.51 0.73
N GLN A 21 -5.92 -3.74 0.44
CA GLN A 21 -6.37 -4.91 1.18
C GLN A 21 -5.40 -5.15 2.34
N LEU A 22 -5.93 -5.28 3.55
CA LEU A 22 -5.14 -5.55 4.73
C LEU A 22 -4.94 -7.06 4.94
N LYS A 23 -3.77 -7.45 5.46
CA LYS A 23 -3.47 -8.83 5.84
C LYS A 23 -4.36 -9.23 7.02
N LYS A 24 -5.08 -10.35 6.88
CA LYS A 24 -6.04 -10.84 7.89
C LYS A 24 -5.42 -11.33 9.22
N ASN A 25 -4.15 -11.70 9.22
CA ASN A 25 -3.49 -12.39 10.35
C ASN A 25 -2.28 -11.61 10.88
N LEU A 26 -2.42 -10.30 11.05
CA LEU A 26 -1.38 -9.50 11.69
C LEU A 26 -1.46 -9.70 13.19
N VAL A 27 -0.47 -10.38 13.76
CA VAL A 27 -0.24 -10.36 15.20
C VAL A 27 0.37 -9.00 15.52
N GLU A 28 -0.46 -8.06 15.96
CA GLU A 28 0.04 -6.81 16.53
C GLU A 28 0.78 -7.17 17.82
N HIS A 29 2.11 -7.08 17.80
CA HIS A 29 2.88 -7.16 19.03
C HIS A 29 2.68 -5.84 19.78
N GLU A 30 2.25 -5.91 21.04
CA GLU A 30 1.85 -4.77 21.89
C GLU A 30 2.91 -3.64 22.02
N ASN A 31 4.14 -3.86 21.56
CA ASN A 31 5.25 -2.90 21.71
C ASN A 31 5.59 -2.10 20.44
N GLU A 32 5.07 -2.46 19.26
CA GLU A 32 5.33 -1.72 18.01
C GLU A 32 4.06 -1.72 17.11
N PRO A 33 3.27 -0.65 17.08
CA PRO A 33 2.14 -0.57 16.16
C PRO A 33 2.68 -0.60 14.73
N LEU A 34 2.30 -1.64 13.98
CA LEU A 34 2.69 -1.78 12.57
C LEU A 34 2.18 -0.58 11.78
N LYS A 35 3.02 -0.02 10.91
CA LYS A 35 2.66 1.00 9.93
C LYS A 35 1.64 0.46 8.93
N LEU A 36 0.79 1.32 8.38
CA LEU A 36 -0.25 0.92 7.43
C LEU A 36 0.36 0.16 6.25
N SER A 37 1.45 0.67 5.70
CA SER A 37 2.24 0.03 4.63
C SER A 37 2.67 -1.42 4.94
N GLN A 38 2.92 -1.75 6.20
CA GLN A 38 3.30 -3.10 6.64
C GLN A 38 2.09 -4.04 6.77
N ARG A 39 0.93 -3.46 7.08
CA ARG A 39 -0.35 -4.18 7.22
C ARG A 39 -1.00 -4.50 5.88
N ILE A 40 -0.61 -3.79 4.82
CA ILE A 40 -1.14 -3.96 3.47
C ILE A 40 -0.61 -5.27 2.86
N GLU A 41 -1.55 -6.07 2.35
CA GLU A 41 -1.27 -7.26 1.55
C GLU A 41 -0.99 -6.87 0.09
N HIS A 42 -1.84 -6.01 -0.48
CA HIS A 42 -1.67 -5.41 -1.80
C HIS A 42 -2.50 -4.13 -1.91
N ILE A 43 -2.13 -3.27 -2.87
CA ILE A 43 -2.94 -2.11 -3.26
C ILE A 43 -3.63 -2.36 -4.59
N ILE A 44 -4.67 -1.58 -4.84
CA ILE A 44 -5.44 -1.57 -6.07
C ILE A 44 -5.46 -0.13 -6.58
N VAL A 45 -4.84 0.10 -7.73
CA VAL A 45 -4.67 1.41 -8.39
C VAL A 45 -5.05 1.24 -9.84
N ASP A 46 -5.94 2.06 -10.39
CA ASP A 46 -6.34 1.97 -11.80
C ASP A 46 -6.73 0.54 -12.27
N ASN A 47 -7.42 -0.22 -11.41
CA ASN A 47 -7.78 -1.64 -11.61
C ASN A 47 -6.60 -2.64 -11.66
N GLU A 48 -5.38 -2.20 -11.37
CA GLU A 48 -4.19 -3.03 -11.20
C GLU A 48 -4.01 -3.43 -9.73
N VAL A 49 -3.71 -4.70 -9.49
CA VAL A 49 -3.34 -5.21 -8.16
C VAL A 49 -1.83 -5.19 -8.04
N ILE A 50 -1.30 -4.39 -7.12
CA ILE A 50 0.14 -4.21 -6.93
C ILE A 50 0.55 -4.75 -5.56
N LEU A 51 1.52 -5.68 -5.57
CA LEU A 51 2.09 -6.25 -4.35
C LEU A 51 3.19 -5.33 -3.78
N PRO A 52 3.36 -5.29 -2.45
CA PRO A 52 4.44 -4.56 -1.83
C PRO A 52 5.79 -5.21 -2.14
N THR A 53 6.80 -4.39 -2.40
CA THR A 53 8.20 -4.78 -2.47
C THR A 53 8.81 -4.88 -1.07
N THR A 54 10.06 -5.34 -0.97
CA THR A 54 10.82 -5.40 0.29
C THR A 54 11.00 -4.04 0.96
N GLU A 55 10.90 -2.95 0.21
CA GLU A 55 11.07 -1.56 0.69
C GLU A 55 9.74 -0.90 1.07
N LEU A 56 8.63 -1.66 1.14
CA LEU A 56 7.27 -1.14 1.38
C LEU A 56 6.78 -0.16 0.29
N LEU A 57 7.32 -0.32 -0.92
CA LEU A 57 6.90 0.37 -2.13
C LEU A 57 6.01 -0.53 -2.97
N PHE A 58 5.30 0.04 -3.93
CA PHE A 58 4.36 -0.67 -4.80
C PHE A 58 4.68 -0.29 -6.25
N GLU A 59 5.26 -1.20 -7.01
CA GLU A 59 5.66 -0.96 -8.40
C GLU A 59 4.61 -1.49 -9.36
N SER A 60 4.04 -0.62 -10.18
CA SER A 60 3.10 -0.98 -11.25
C SER A 60 3.85 -1.59 -12.43
N GLU A 61 3.38 -2.75 -12.89
CA GLU A 61 3.86 -3.38 -14.11
C GLU A 61 3.25 -2.73 -15.36
N GLN A 62 2.14 -2.01 -15.21
CA GLN A 62 1.43 -1.40 -16.34
C GLN A 62 1.96 -0.03 -16.77
N ASN A 63 2.46 0.76 -15.83
CA ASN A 63 2.87 2.15 -16.10
C ASN A 63 4.24 2.51 -15.54
N GLU A 64 5.01 1.53 -15.05
CA GLU A 64 6.38 1.70 -14.54
C GLU A 64 6.48 2.74 -13.41
N LYS A 65 5.36 3.02 -12.73
CA LYS A 65 5.32 3.91 -11.56
C LYS A 65 5.55 3.13 -10.28
N ILE A 66 6.27 3.77 -9.39
CA ILE A 66 6.53 3.29 -8.04
C ILE A 66 5.73 4.18 -7.09
N TYR A 67 4.88 3.54 -6.29
CA TYR A 67 4.02 4.18 -5.33
C TYR A 67 4.48 3.91 -3.90
N ARG A 68 4.27 4.89 -3.02
CA ARG A 68 4.42 4.77 -1.57
C ARG A 68 3.13 5.17 -0.88
N VAL A 69 2.78 4.49 0.21
CA VAL A 69 1.60 4.85 1.02
C VAL A 69 1.86 6.16 1.76
N ILE A 70 0.88 7.07 1.75
CA ILE A 70 0.90 8.27 2.57
C ILE A 70 0.21 7.93 3.89
N GLU A 71 0.98 7.97 4.97
CA GLU A 71 0.48 7.82 6.34
C GLU A 71 0.30 9.24 6.90
N GLU A 72 -0.94 9.64 7.20
CA GLU A 72 -1.26 10.92 7.87
C GLU A 72 -0.92 10.89 9.36
#